data_AF-A0A918JHZ3-F1
#
_entry.id   AF-A0A918JHZ3-F1
#
_cell.length_a   1.000
_cell.length_b   1.000
_cell.length_c   1.000
_cell.angle_alpha   90.00
_cell.angle_beta   90.00
_cell.angle_gamma   90.00
#
_symmetry.space_group_name_H-M   'P 1'
#
loop_
_entity.id
_entity.type
_entity.pdbx_description
1 polymer ?
#
loop_
_entity_poly.entity_id
_entity_poly.type
_entity_poly.pdbx_seq_one_letter_code
_entity_poly.pdbx_strand_id
1 'polypeptide(L)'
;MNFNNNFKLLTLVAALQVSFISSSYAASFTVASGTTETNKQTLSNLDLGTVEAGGTLTTSGSNDAVEVGNGVSTLVNDGIISQTGTGNAIDTASATPVFILENRGLIGAVGGSTIKLDVNGTYILSNSGVITQTGTSGFGIDVEDKTPNIIINKAGAEIYGQSTGILLDDGANGTISNNPATARDTGSTTGATARIYNEGSIIGERKTAIGLVGDYADLLVNYATGVIEGGPDAMRVDELGSTTPAAAVQMGGGNDILINYGLITGHNGKAIDLGAGDDLLRLFGGKVNGTIDGGTGNNTLETAGTQFFARGDLQNIQNINITSVTPRLVEIWM
;
A
#
# COMPACT_ATOMS: atom_id res chain seq x y z
N MET A 1 -34.92 10.86 85.47
CA MET A 1 -34.94 11.59 84.18
C MET A 1 -34.36 10.67 83.12
N ASN A 2 -35.22 9.99 82.36
CA ASN A 2 -34.82 9.09 81.27
C ASN A 2 -34.79 9.89 79.96
N PHE A 3 -33.63 9.97 79.33
CA PHE A 3 -33.47 10.51 77.98
C PHE A 3 -33.62 9.38 76.95
N ASN A 4 -34.73 9.39 76.21
CA ASN A 4 -34.92 8.56 75.02
C ASN A 4 -34.29 9.28 73.82
N ASN A 5 -33.11 8.83 73.39
CA ASN A 5 -32.50 9.26 72.14
C ASN A 5 -33.00 8.37 70.99
N ASN A 6 -34.03 8.84 70.29
CA ASN A 6 -34.45 8.25 69.00
C ASN A 6 -33.55 8.79 67.88
N PHE A 7 -32.44 8.09 67.60
CA PHE A 7 -31.70 8.27 66.35
C PHE A 7 -32.52 7.68 65.20
N LYS A 8 -33.15 8.52 64.39
CA LYS A 8 -33.70 8.12 63.09
C LYS A 8 -32.55 7.94 62.11
N LEU A 9 -32.28 6.69 61.72
CA LEU A 9 -31.46 6.37 60.57
C LEU A 9 -32.11 6.99 59.33
N LEU A 10 -31.49 8.03 58.77
CA LEU A 10 -31.87 8.58 57.49
C LEU A 10 -31.25 7.69 56.41
N THR A 11 -32.06 6.86 55.76
CA THR A 11 -31.65 6.05 54.61
C THR A 11 -31.46 6.98 53.41
N LEU A 12 -30.29 7.61 53.31
CA LEU A 12 -29.85 8.33 52.12
C LEU A 12 -29.39 7.32 51.07
N VAL A 13 -30.35 6.67 50.40
CA VAL A 13 -30.11 5.97 49.13
C VAL A 13 -30.54 6.94 48.04
N ALA A 14 -29.73 7.97 47.82
CA ALA A 14 -29.79 8.76 46.59
C ALA A 14 -28.94 8.00 45.57
N ALA A 15 -29.61 7.43 44.58
CA ALA A 15 -29.04 6.65 43.51
C ALA A 15 -27.95 7.44 42.76
N LEU A 16 -26.69 7.08 42.98
CA LEU A 16 -25.63 7.36 42.03
C LEU A 16 -25.71 6.31 40.92
N GLN A 17 -26.70 6.44 40.03
CA GLN A 17 -26.63 5.78 38.73
C GLN A 17 -25.57 6.52 37.94
N VAL A 18 -24.33 6.05 38.05
CA VAL A 18 -23.31 6.32 37.04
C VAL A 18 -23.83 5.66 35.78
N SER A 19 -24.32 6.49 34.85
CA SER A 19 -24.53 6.10 33.47
C SER A 19 -23.17 5.69 32.92
N PHE A 20 -22.81 4.43 33.07
CA PHE A 20 -21.80 3.81 32.23
C PHE A 20 -22.42 3.74 30.84
N ILE A 21 -22.37 4.87 30.14
CA ILE A 21 -22.44 4.89 28.69
C ILE A 21 -21.19 4.10 28.30
N SER A 22 -21.34 2.79 28.16
CA SER A 22 -20.40 1.99 27.40
C SER A 22 -20.37 2.64 26.04
N SER A 23 -19.32 3.41 25.76
CA SER A 23 -18.94 3.73 24.41
C SER A 23 -19.00 2.40 23.67
N SER A 24 -19.95 2.28 22.75
CA SER A 24 -20.03 1.18 21.81
C SER A 24 -18.82 1.33 20.90
N TYR A 25 -17.65 0.91 21.38
CA TYR A 25 -16.52 0.66 20.51
C TYR A 25 -17.02 -0.38 19.50
N ALA A 26 -16.78 -0.14 18.20
CA ALA A 26 -17.00 -1.17 17.21
C ALA A 26 -16.27 -2.43 17.68
N ALA A 27 -16.92 -3.59 17.60
CA ALA A 27 -16.34 -4.81 18.10
C ALA A 27 -15.48 -5.43 17.00
N SER A 28 -14.34 -6.00 17.41
CA SER A 28 -13.65 -7.04 16.64
C SER A 28 -14.65 -8.01 16.00
N PHE A 29 -14.41 -8.42 14.75
CA PHE A 29 -15.31 -9.28 14.00
C PHE A 29 -14.62 -10.57 13.55
N THR A 30 -15.41 -11.62 13.34
CA THR A 30 -14.95 -12.88 12.76
C THR A 30 -15.93 -13.37 11.72
N VAL A 31 -15.47 -13.54 10.48
CA VAL A 31 -16.18 -14.25 9.42
C VAL A 31 -15.67 -15.69 9.42
N ALA A 32 -16.43 -16.56 10.10
CA ALA A 32 -16.03 -17.94 10.33
C ALA A 32 -16.01 -18.80 9.06
N SER A 33 -15.27 -19.91 9.11
CA SER A 33 -15.25 -20.89 8.02
C SER A 33 -16.65 -21.37 7.66
N GLY A 34 -16.97 -21.38 6.36
CA GLY A 34 -18.27 -21.83 5.83
C GLY A 34 -19.40 -20.81 5.97
N THR A 35 -19.12 -19.59 6.45
CA THR A 35 -20.10 -18.51 6.51
C THR A 35 -19.83 -17.44 5.44
N THR A 36 -20.88 -16.68 5.13
CA THR A 36 -20.80 -15.50 4.27
C THR A 36 -21.38 -14.31 5.02
N GLU A 37 -20.57 -13.28 5.22
CA GLU A 37 -21.00 -11.97 5.73
C GLU A 37 -21.14 -11.01 4.56
N THR A 38 -22.26 -10.28 4.54
CA THR A 38 -22.59 -9.36 3.43
C THR A 38 -22.67 -7.90 3.85
N ASN A 39 -22.58 -7.62 5.14
CA ASN A 39 -22.54 -6.28 5.68
C ASN A 39 -21.10 -5.80 5.75
N LYS A 40 -20.92 -4.49 5.48
CA LYS A 40 -19.66 -3.78 5.73
C LYS A 40 -19.22 -3.99 7.17
N GLN A 41 -17.95 -4.28 7.35
CA GLN A 41 -17.31 -4.37 8.66
C GLN A 41 -16.52 -3.08 8.93
N THR A 42 -16.38 -2.75 10.20
CA THR A 42 -15.59 -1.60 10.64
C THR A 42 -14.59 -2.04 11.69
N LEU A 43 -13.33 -1.66 11.52
CA LEU A 43 -12.28 -1.79 12.53
C LEU A 43 -11.97 -0.43 13.10
N SER A 44 -11.74 -0.38 14.40
CA SER A 44 -11.36 0.82 15.13
C SER A 44 -10.29 0.51 16.18
N ASN A 45 -10.11 1.41 17.13
CA ASN A 45 -9.04 1.37 18.11
C ASN A 45 -8.97 0.07 18.91
N LEU A 46 -7.92 -0.71 18.67
CA LEU A 46 -7.58 -2.03 19.21
C LEU A 46 -8.44 -3.19 18.68
N ASP A 47 -9.16 -3.00 17.58
CA ASP A 47 -9.95 -4.07 16.97
C ASP A 47 -9.12 -5.05 16.15
N LEU A 48 -9.55 -6.31 16.21
CA LEU A 48 -9.08 -7.41 15.36
C LEU A 48 -10.22 -7.85 14.44
N GLY A 49 -10.02 -7.71 13.13
CA GLY A 49 -10.85 -8.34 12.11
C GLY A 49 -10.24 -9.68 11.71
N THR A 50 -11.06 -10.73 11.64
CA THR A 50 -10.63 -12.03 11.14
C THR A 50 -11.60 -12.54 10.09
N VAL A 51 -11.08 -12.93 8.93
CA VAL A 51 -11.81 -13.73 7.94
C VAL A 51 -11.10 -15.06 7.86
N GLU A 52 -11.71 -16.11 8.42
CA GLU A 52 -11.08 -17.43 8.50
C GLU A 52 -10.99 -18.10 7.11
N ALA A 53 -10.13 -19.11 6.98
CA ALA A 53 -10.08 -19.95 5.80
C ALA A 53 -11.47 -20.56 5.52
N GLY A 54 -12.00 -20.32 4.32
CA GLY A 54 -13.35 -20.74 3.92
C GLY A 54 -14.48 -19.80 4.37
N GLY A 55 -14.18 -18.72 5.12
CA GLY A 55 -15.09 -17.61 5.36
C GLY A 55 -15.10 -16.63 4.18
N THR A 56 -16.24 -15.97 3.94
CA THR A 56 -16.39 -14.98 2.87
C THR A 56 -17.01 -13.70 3.40
N LEU A 57 -16.30 -12.58 3.33
CA LEU A 57 -16.85 -11.24 3.49
C LEU A 57 -17.05 -10.64 2.10
N THR A 58 -18.30 -10.41 1.70
CA THR A 58 -18.58 -9.84 0.38
C THR A 58 -19.60 -8.71 0.42
N THR A 59 -19.21 -7.55 -0.08
CA THR A 59 -20.10 -6.39 -0.20
C THR A 59 -20.31 -6.00 -1.66
N SER A 60 -21.34 -5.19 -1.89
CA SER A 60 -21.67 -4.64 -3.20
C SER A 60 -22.20 -3.20 -3.05
N GLY A 61 -22.51 -2.56 -4.17
CA GLY A 61 -22.86 -1.14 -4.18
C GLY A 61 -21.64 -0.25 -3.89
N SER A 62 -21.84 0.89 -3.24
CA SER A 62 -20.80 1.87 -2.97
C SER A 62 -20.09 1.68 -1.62
N ASN A 63 -20.49 0.69 -0.82
CA ASN A 63 -19.88 0.45 0.48
C ASN A 63 -18.62 -0.40 0.34
N ASP A 64 -17.64 -0.09 1.17
CA ASP A 64 -16.44 -0.91 1.31
C ASP A 64 -16.76 -2.23 2.00
N ALA A 65 -15.90 -3.24 1.85
CA ALA A 65 -16.06 -4.48 2.62
C ALA A 65 -15.56 -4.29 4.06
N VAL A 66 -14.41 -3.64 4.24
CA VAL A 66 -13.87 -3.24 5.54
C VAL A 66 -13.51 -1.75 5.51
N GLU A 67 -14.02 -1.00 6.49
CA GLU A 67 -13.53 0.36 6.77
C GLU A 67 -12.70 0.37 8.04
N VAL A 68 -11.56 1.06 8.00
CA VAL A 68 -10.64 1.20 9.12
C VAL A 68 -10.71 2.63 9.65
N GLY A 69 -11.23 2.77 10.86
CA GLY A 69 -11.32 4.02 11.60
C GLY A 69 -10.05 4.33 12.42
N ASN A 70 -10.19 5.25 13.38
CA ASN A 70 -9.06 5.71 14.21
C ASN A 70 -8.52 4.64 15.17
N GLY A 71 -7.23 4.76 15.49
CA GLY A 71 -6.53 3.93 16.46
C GLY A 71 -5.69 2.83 15.80
N VAL A 72 -5.32 1.83 16.58
CA VAL A 72 -4.54 0.68 16.08
C VAL A 72 -5.49 -0.44 15.72
N SER A 73 -5.51 -0.91 14.47
CA SER A 73 -6.37 -2.02 14.05
C SER A 73 -5.56 -3.07 13.31
N THR A 74 -5.94 -4.34 13.48
CA THR A 74 -5.36 -5.46 12.74
C THR A 74 -6.44 -6.19 11.95
N LEU A 75 -6.20 -6.48 10.68
CA LEU A 75 -7.03 -7.35 9.87
C LEU A 75 -6.24 -8.57 9.44
N VAL A 76 -6.77 -9.75 9.74
CA VAL A 76 -6.22 -11.04 9.33
C VAL A 76 -7.18 -11.69 8.36
N ASN A 77 -6.73 -11.93 7.12
CA ASN A 77 -7.54 -12.58 6.09
C ASN A 77 -6.92 -13.90 5.63
N ASP A 78 -7.56 -15.01 5.97
CA ASP A 78 -7.29 -16.35 5.45
C ASP A 78 -8.36 -16.81 4.44
N GLY A 79 -9.46 -16.08 4.32
CA GLY A 79 -10.60 -16.40 3.45
C GLY A 79 -10.71 -15.49 2.23
N ILE A 80 -11.94 -15.05 1.95
CA ILE A 80 -12.25 -14.15 0.83
C ILE A 80 -12.83 -12.84 1.37
N ILE A 81 -12.22 -11.71 1.00
CA ILE A 81 -12.80 -10.38 1.11
C ILE A 81 -13.05 -9.88 -0.32
N SER A 82 -14.29 -9.53 -0.66
CA SER A 82 -14.64 -9.13 -2.02
C SER A 82 -15.62 -7.96 -2.07
N GLN A 83 -15.26 -6.90 -2.79
CA GLN A 83 -16.14 -5.79 -3.15
C GLN A 83 -16.50 -5.90 -4.63
N THR A 84 -17.78 -6.13 -4.93
CA THR A 84 -18.25 -6.38 -6.31
C THR A 84 -18.97 -5.20 -6.97
N GLY A 85 -19.18 -4.11 -6.22
CA GLY A 85 -19.76 -2.85 -6.69
C GLY A 85 -18.70 -1.81 -7.01
N THR A 86 -18.91 -0.58 -6.55
CA THR A 86 -18.06 0.60 -6.81
C THR A 86 -17.17 1.03 -5.64
N GLY A 87 -17.35 0.44 -4.45
CA GLY A 87 -16.52 0.72 -3.28
C GLY A 87 -15.18 -0.03 -3.32
N ASN A 88 -14.39 0.12 -2.25
CA ASN A 88 -13.10 -0.56 -2.09
C ASN A 88 -13.25 -1.85 -1.27
N ALA A 89 -12.33 -2.82 -1.40
CA ALA A 89 -12.38 -3.97 -0.48
C ALA A 89 -11.97 -3.55 0.93
N ILE A 90 -10.94 -2.72 1.05
CA ILE A 90 -10.50 -2.11 2.31
C ILE A 90 -10.30 -0.60 2.09
N ASP A 91 -10.80 0.21 3.01
CA ASP A 91 -10.70 1.68 2.98
C ASP A 91 -10.37 2.25 4.37
N THR A 92 -9.58 3.34 4.43
CA THR A 92 -9.29 4.12 5.65
C THR A 92 -9.92 5.52 5.63
N ALA A 93 -11.15 5.64 5.13
CA ALA A 93 -11.83 6.86 4.69
C ALA A 93 -11.90 8.12 5.60
N SER A 94 -11.40 8.16 6.85
CA SER A 94 -11.52 9.38 7.69
C SER A 94 -10.63 9.50 8.95
N ALA A 95 -9.64 8.64 9.13
CA ALA A 95 -8.92 8.47 10.39
C ALA A 95 -7.43 8.84 10.33
N THR A 96 -6.69 8.73 11.43
CA THR A 96 -5.23 8.62 11.43
C THR A 96 -4.83 7.26 12.02
N PRO A 97 -5.08 6.15 11.29
CA PRO A 97 -4.95 4.81 11.84
C PRO A 97 -3.50 4.35 11.89
N VAL A 98 -3.22 3.41 12.79
CA VAL A 98 -2.17 2.42 12.57
C VAL A 98 -2.88 1.16 12.11
N PHE A 99 -2.75 0.82 10.84
CA PHE A 99 -3.43 -0.34 10.26
C PHE A 99 -2.42 -1.41 9.84
N ILE A 100 -2.63 -2.61 10.38
CA ILE A 100 -1.83 -3.78 10.10
C ILE A 100 -2.71 -4.78 9.35
N LEU A 101 -2.30 -5.13 8.13
CA LEU A 101 -2.96 -6.15 7.31
C LEU A 101 -2.07 -7.38 7.17
N GLU A 102 -2.62 -8.54 7.52
CA GLU A 102 -2.06 -9.84 7.18
C GLU A 102 -2.98 -10.58 6.21
N ASN A 103 -2.64 -10.55 4.92
CA ASN A 103 -3.39 -11.28 3.90
C ASN A 103 -2.71 -12.63 3.57
N ARG A 104 -3.44 -13.72 3.76
CA ARG A 104 -3.11 -15.10 3.33
C ARG A 104 -4.17 -15.66 2.36
N GLY A 105 -5.33 -15.02 2.27
CA GLY A 105 -6.42 -15.38 1.38
C GLY A 105 -6.52 -14.49 0.14
N LEU A 106 -7.75 -14.25 -0.30
CA LEU A 106 -8.10 -13.36 -1.41
C LEU A 106 -8.69 -12.06 -0.87
N ILE A 107 -8.19 -10.92 -1.37
CA ILE A 107 -8.84 -9.61 -1.26
C ILE A 107 -9.04 -9.11 -2.68
N GLY A 108 -10.27 -8.80 -3.07
CA GLY A 108 -10.55 -8.36 -4.44
C GLY A 108 -11.59 -7.25 -4.54
N ALA A 109 -11.39 -6.35 -5.49
CA ALA A 109 -12.36 -5.33 -5.85
C ALA A 109 -12.60 -5.26 -7.37
N VAL A 110 -13.82 -4.88 -7.74
CA VAL A 110 -14.19 -4.68 -9.15
C VAL A 110 -14.24 -3.19 -9.50
N GLY A 111 -15.03 -2.38 -8.81
CA GLY A 111 -15.19 -0.97 -9.18
C GLY A 111 -14.11 -0.05 -8.63
N GLY A 112 -13.93 -0.06 -7.30
CA GLY A 112 -12.90 0.73 -6.62
C GLY A 112 -11.51 0.09 -6.66
N SER A 113 -10.59 0.65 -5.89
CA SER A 113 -9.30 0.04 -5.59
C SER A 113 -9.50 -1.15 -4.65
N THR A 114 -8.58 -2.11 -4.66
CA THR A 114 -8.71 -3.25 -3.73
C THR A 114 -8.44 -2.77 -2.31
N ILE A 115 -7.34 -2.06 -2.11
CA ILE A 115 -7.02 -1.39 -0.86
C ILE A 115 -6.81 0.08 -1.16
N LYS A 116 -7.53 0.94 -0.45
CA LYS A 116 -7.43 2.39 -0.56
C LYS A 116 -7.06 2.96 0.82
N LEU A 117 -5.93 3.66 0.89
CA LEU A 117 -5.39 4.24 2.11
C LEU A 117 -5.47 5.77 1.99
N ASP A 118 -6.62 6.34 2.35
CA ASP A 118 -7.04 7.70 1.97
C ASP A 118 -6.69 8.80 2.97
N VAL A 119 -5.98 8.44 4.03
CA VAL A 119 -5.69 9.34 5.14
C VAL A 119 -4.31 9.07 5.70
N ASN A 120 -3.67 10.11 6.22
CA ASN A 120 -2.40 9.96 6.92
C ASN A 120 -2.52 8.93 8.05
N GLY A 121 -1.66 7.92 8.08
CA GLY A 121 -1.69 6.86 9.07
C GLY A 121 -0.33 6.20 9.25
N THR A 122 -0.32 4.93 9.59
CA THR A 122 0.84 4.07 9.49
C THR A 122 0.33 2.75 8.99
N TYR A 123 0.78 2.35 7.82
CA TYR A 123 0.23 1.19 7.14
C TYR A 123 1.32 0.12 6.97
N ILE A 124 1.02 -1.06 7.49
CA ILE A 124 1.87 -2.23 7.36
C ILE A 124 1.05 -3.32 6.70
N LEU A 125 1.36 -3.60 5.44
CA LEU A 125 0.64 -4.59 4.63
C LEU A 125 1.56 -5.77 4.35
N SER A 126 1.18 -6.95 4.85
CA SER A 126 1.85 -8.21 4.53
C SER A 126 0.94 -9.09 3.71
N ASN A 127 1.32 -9.32 2.45
CA ASN A 127 0.61 -10.18 1.52
C ASN A 127 1.35 -11.49 1.32
N SER A 128 0.67 -12.60 1.56
CA SER A 128 1.04 -13.99 1.23
C SER A 128 -0.04 -14.68 0.39
N GLY A 129 -1.12 -13.97 0.05
CA GLY A 129 -2.21 -14.44 -0.79
C GLY A 129 -2.34 -13.60 -2.06
N VAL A 130 -3.57 -13.24 -2.41
CA VAL A 130 -3.88 -12.46 -3.62
C VAL A 130 -4.60 -11.17 -3.25
N ILE A 131 -4.10 -10.05 -3.75
CA ILE A 131 -4.77 -8.75 -3.77
C ILE A 131 -5.03 -8.41 -5.24
N THR A 132 -6.29 -8.31 -5.65
CA THR A 132 -6.62 -8.19 -7.08
C THR A 132 -7.73 -7.18 -7.38
N GLN A 133 -7.41 -6.23 -8.25
CA GLN A 133 -8.38 -5.30 -8.84
C GLN A 133 -8.64 -5.70 -10.30
N THR A 134 -9.88 -6.09 -10.62
CA THR A 134 -10.22 -6.64 -11.95
C THR A 134 -11.11 -5.75 -12.81
N GLY A 135 -11.51 -4.57 -12.32
CA GLY A 135 -12.30 -3.64 -13.13
C GLY A 135 -11.44 -2.65 -13.89
N THR A 136 -12.04 -1.73 -14.62
CA THR A 136 -11.33 -1.01 -15.69
C THR A 136 -10.36 0.08 -15.22
N SER A 137 -10.42 0.51 -13.96
CA SER A 137 -9.76 1.75 -13.52
C SER A 137 -9.19 1.74 -12.11
N GLY A 138 -9.41 0.70 -11.32
CA GLY A 138 -8.91 0.68 -9.94
C GLY A 138 -7.46 0.19 -9.84
N PHE A 139 -6.92 0.36 -8.64
CA PHE A 139 -5.57 -0.05 -8.29
C PHE A 139 -5.59 -1.31 -7.42
N GLY A 140 -4.52 -2.10 -7.46
CA GLY A 140 -4.33 -3.16 -6.47
C GLY A 140 -4.23 -2.54 -5.08
N ILE A 141 -3.29 -1.63 -4.90
CA ILE A 141 -3.15 -0.80 -3.71
C ILE A 141 -3.05 0.66 -4.15
N ASP A 142 -3.90 1.50 -3.58
CA ASP A 142 -3.96 2.93 -3.74
C ASP A 142 -3.66 3.58 -2.41
N VAL A 143 -2.63 4.41 -2.36
CA VAL A 143 -2.20 5.07 -1.14
C VAL A 143 -2.18 6.57 -1.41
N GLU A 144 -3.13 7.28 -0.84
CA GLU A 144 -3.26 8.74 -0.89
C GLU A 144 -2.82 9.36 0.46
N ASP A 145 -2.08 8.60 1.26
CA ASP A 145 -1.56 9.01 2.56
C ASP A 145 -0.21 9.74 2.43
N LYS A 146 0.15 10.49 3.48
CA LYS A 146 1.41 11.25 3.52
C LYS A 146 2.36 10.73 4.58
N THR A 147 2.29 9.42 4.85
CA THR A 147 2.94 8.79 5.99
C THR A 147 3.70 7.54 5.58
N PRO A 148 4.67 7.07 6.39
CA PRO A 148 5.49 5.94 6.00
C PRO A 148 4.64 4.68 5.77
N ASN A 149 4.83 4.06 4.61
CA ASN A 149 4.16 2.82 4.22
C ASN A 149 5.16 1.67 4.16
N ILE A 150 4.76 0.51 4.68
CA ILE A 150 5.50 -0.74 4.51
C ILE A 150 4.60 -1.74 3.79
N ILE A 151 4.99 -2.11 2.57
CA ILE A 151 4.32 -3.14 1.78
C ILE A 151 5.27 -4.32 1.59
N ILE A 152 4.84 -5.51 2.02
CA ILE A 152 5.59 -6.75 1.90
C ILE A 152 4.74 -7.73 1.08
N ASN A 153 5.19 -8.04 -0.13
CA ASN A 153 4.58 -9.04 -0.99
C ASN A 153 5.45 -10.30 -1.00
N LYS A 154 5.04 -11.33 -0.28
CA LYS A 154 5.85 -12.54 -0.03
C LYS A 154 5.93 -13.45 -1.26
N ALA A 155 6.86 -14.40 -1.23
CA ALA A 155 7.01 -15.38 -2.30
C ALA A 155 5.70 -16.11 -2.61
N GLY A 156 5.35 -16.17 -3.90
CA GLY A 156 4.11 -16.80 -4.39
C GLY A 156 2.84 -15.96 -4.23
N ALA A 157 2.92 -14.80 -3.58
CA ALA A 157 1.81 -13.87 -3.44
C ALA A 157 1.68 -12.97 -4.67
N GLU A 158 0.49 -12.37 -4.86
CA GLU A 158 0.19 -11.49 -5.98
C GLU A 158 -0.47 -10.19 -5.50
N ILE A 159 0.00 -9.06 -6.04
CA ILE A 159 -0.69 -7.78 -6.04
C ILE A 159 -0.92 -7.41 -7.51
N TYR A 160 -2.18 -7.44 -7.92
CA TYR A 160 -2.60 -7.19 -9.29
C TYR A 160 -3.56 -6.00 -9.33
N GLY A 161 -3.28 -5.05 -10.22
CA GLY A 161 -4.21 -3.99 -10.56
C GLY A 161 -4.39 -3.89 -12.06
N GLN A 162 -5.65 -3.89 -12.51
CA GLN A 162 -5.97 -3.74 -13.93
C GLN A 162 -5.43 -2.43 -14.53
N SER A 163 -5.40 -1.35 -13.74
CA SER A 163 -4.67 -0.12 -14.09
C SER A 163 -3.24 -0.18 -13.59
N THR A 164 -3.03 0.01 -12.28
CA THR A 164 -1.72 0.06 -11.63
C THR A 164 -1.72 -0.93 -10.47
N GLY A 165 -0.62 -1.66 -10.28
CA GLY A 165 -0.48 -2.61 -9.17
C GLY A 165 -0.49 -1.88 -7.83
N ILE A 166 0.49 -1.01 -7.63
CA ILE A 166 0.66 -0.18 -6.45
C ILE A 166 0.87 1.27 -6.89
N LEU A 167 0.07 2.20 -6.35
CA LEU A 167 0.27 3.63 -6.49
C LEU A 167 0.39 4.26 -5.10
N LEU A 168 1.50 4.95 -4.82
CA LEU A 168 1.70 5.75 -3.60
C LEU A 168 1.85 7.22 -3.98
N ASP A 169 0.97 8.06 -3.45
CA ASP A 169 1.00 9.53 -3.54
C ASP A 169 1.56 10.08 -2.23
N ASP A 170 2.85 9.86 -2.00
CA ASP A 170 3.50 10.13 -0.73
C ASP A 170 3.84 11.61 -0.51
N GLY A 171 3.59 12.49 -1.50
CA GLY A 171 3.53 13.93 -1.31
C GLY A 171 4.36 14.73 -2.31
N ALA A 172 3.78 14.92 -3.50
CA ALA A 172 4.09 15.89 -4.56
C ALA A 172 5.44 15.80 -5.29
N ASN A 173 5.37 15.69 -6.63
CA ASN A 173 5.81 16.79 -7.49
C ASN A 173 5.03 16.88 -8.82
N GLY A 174 4.32 17.99 -9.03
CA GLY A 174 3.55 18.28 -10.26
C GLY A 174 2.45 19.31 -10.06
N THR A 175 2.78 20.59 -10.20
CA THR A 175 1.82 21.71 -10.11
C THR A 175 0.68 21.57 -11.14
N ILE A 176 -0.57 21.49 -10.68
CA ILE A 176 -1.73 22.36 -11.01
C ILE A 176 -3.04 21.64 -10.68
N SER A 177 -3.75 22.21 -9.71
CA SER A 177 -5.18 22.05 -9.47
C SER A 177 -5.99 22.66 -10.62
N ASN A 178 -7.02 21.94 -11.08
CA ASN A 178 -8.33 22.51 -11.50
C ASN A 178 -9.34 21.41 -11.90
N ASN A 179 -9.43 20.32 -11.12
CA ASN A 179 -10.66 19.53 -11.06
C ASN A 179 -10.77 18.79 -9.71
N PRO A 180 -11.69 19.17 -8.81
CA PRO A 180 -11.79 18.57 -7.47
C PRO A 180 -12.29 17.11 -7.46
N ALA A 181 -12.61 16.53 -8.62
CA ALA A 181 -13.12 15.16 -8.71
C ALA A 181 -12.08 14.12 -9.18
N THR A 182 -10.88 14.54 -9.59
CA THR A 182 -9.86 13.65 -10.18
C THR A 182 -8.42 14.03 -9.89
N ALA A 183 -8.17 15.09 -9.11
CA ALA A 183 -6.81 15.54 -8.81
C ALA A 183 -6.24 14.73 -7.64
N ARG A 184 -5.11 14.04 -7.90
CA ARG A 184 -4.21 13.49 -6.88
C ARG A 184 -3.67 14.65 -6.02
N ASP A 185 -3.56 14.48 -4.70
CA ASP A 185 -3.53 15.59 -3.74
C ASP A 185 -2.18 16.33 -3.71
N THR A 186 -2.03 17.32 -4.60
CA THR A 186 -0.83 18.17 -4.73
C THR A 186 -0.67 19.21 -3.59
N GLY A 187 -1.28 19.01 -2.42
CA GLY A 187 -1.61 20.09 -1.47
C GLY A 187 -0.75 20.22 -0.20
N SER A 188 0.24 19.38 0.10
CA SER A 188 0.92 19.44 1.41
C SER A 188 2.41 19.04 1.42
N THR A 189 3.21 19.79 2.18
CA THR A 189 4.67 19.72 2.30
C THR A 189 5.17 18.73 3.37
N THR A 190 4.43 17.66 3.66
CA THR A 190 4.84 16.69 4.69
C THR A 190 4.40 15.30 4.27
N GLY A 191 5.21 14.72 3.41
CA GLY A 191 5.15 13.35 2.96
C GLY A 191 6.21 12.48 3.61
N ALA A 192 6.27 11.20 3.22
CA ALA A 192 7.07 10.22 3.94
C ALA A 192 7.44 9.01 3.08
N THR A 193 8.62 8.44 3.37
CA THR A 193 9.24 7.36 2.59
C THR A 193 8.36 6.11 2.48
N ALA A 194 8.22 5.59 1.26
CA ALA A 194 7.71 4.27 0.94
C ALA A 194 8.77 3.18 1.13
N ARG A 195 8.35 2.02 1.65
CA ARG A 195 9.19 0.82 1.70
C ARG A 195 8.44 -0.38 1.14
N ILE A 196 8.90 -0.87 0.00
CA ILE A 196 8.29 -2.00 -0.70
C ILE A 196 9.29 -3.16 -0.79
N TYR A 197 8.86 -4.32 -0.32
CA TYR A 197 9.62 -5.56 -0.34
C TYR A 197 8.84 -6.60 -1.14
N ASN A 198 9.38 -7.00 -2.30
CA ASN A 198 8.71 -7.91 -3.22
C ASN A 198 9.48 -9.21 -3.42
N GLU A 199 8.89 -10.32 -3.01
CA GLU A 199 9.28 -11.69 -3.34
C GLU A 199 8.25 -12.38 -4.24
N GLY A 200 7.04 -11.82 -4.37
CA GLY A 200 5.94 -12.31 -5.21
C GLY A 200 5.81 -11.53 -6.53
N SER A 201 4.58 -11.46 -7.05
CA SER A 201 4.26 -10.70 -8.26
C SER A 201 3.58 -9.37 -7.92
N ILE A 202 4.05 -8.27 -8.51
CA ILE A 202 3.36 -6.96 -8.52
C ILE A 202 3.12 -6.58 -9.97
N ILE A 203 1.86 -6.47 -10.36
CA ILE A 203 1.46 -6.34 -11.76
C ILE A 203 0.53 -5.13 -11.91
N GLY A 204 0.92 -4.20 -12.78
CA GLY A 204 0.03 -3.22 -13.37
C GLY A 204 -0.29 -3.66 -14.79
N GLU A 205 -1.43 -4.30 -15.01
CA GLU A 205 -1.72 -4.98 -16.29
C GLU A 205 -1.67 -4.02 -17.47
N ARG A 206 -2.24 -2.83 -17.30
CA ARG A 206 -2.25 -1.81 -18.34
C ARG A 206 -1.18 -0.76 -18.14
N LYS A 207 -1.00 -0.27 -16.91
CA LYS A 207 -0.12 0.86 -16.61
C LYS A 207 1.06 0.44 -15.74
N THR A 208 1.59 1.37 -14.96
CA THR A 208 2.72 1.17 -14.06
C THR A 208 2.47 0.02 -13.08
N ALA A 209 3.49 -0.76 -12.74
CA ALA A 209 3.38 -1.77 -11.68
C ALA A 209 3.46 -1.11 -10.31
N ILE A 210 4.47 -0.25 -10.12
CA ILE A 210 4.72 0.52 -8.90
C ILE A 210 4.98 1.97 -9.30
N GLY A 211 4.09 2.87 -8.90
CA GLY A 211 4.29 4.31 -9.05
C GLY A 211 4.38 4.97 -7.69
N LEU A 212 5.48 5.66 -7.42
CA LEU A 212 5.71 6.50 -6.25
C LEU A 212 5.71 7.96 -6.72
N VAL A 213 5.03 8.84 -5.98
CA VAL A 213 4.80 10.25 -6.35
C VAL A 213 5.10 11.16 -5.17
N GLY A 214 6.25 11.82 -5.20
CA GLY A 214 6.73 12.70 -4.15
C GLY A 214 8.17 13.09 -4.40
N ASP A 215 8.83 13.68 -3.39
CA ASP A 215 10.25 14.03 -3.41
C ASP A 215 11.01 13.33 -2.22
N TYR A 216 10.60 12.11 -1.83
CA TYR A 216 11.11 11.40 -0.64
C TYR A 216 12.06 10.26 -0.99
N ALA A 217 12.94 9.91 -0.04
CA ALA A 217 13.91 8.84 -0.23
C ALA A 217 13.26 7.46 -0.05
N ASP A 218 12.73 6.89 -1.13
CA ASP A 218 12.01 5.63 -1.12
C ASP A 218 12.92 4.42 -1.22
N LEU A 219 12.39 3.27 -0.79
CA LEU A 219 13.08 1.99 -0.87
C LEU A 219 12.20 0.95 -1.54
N LEU A 220 12.67 0.44 -2.67
CA LEU A 220 12.14 -0.75 -3.33
C LEU A 220 13.18 -1.87 -3.33
N VAL A 221 12.84 -3.02 -2.76
CA VAL A 221 13.64 -4.25 -2.85
C VAL A 221 12.83 -5.32 -3.57
N ASN A 222 13.23 -5.66 -4.79
CA ASN A 222 12.71 -6.80 -5.53
C ASN A 222 13.67 -7.99 -5.35
N TYR A 223 13.27 -8.95 -4.52
CA TYR A 223 14.04 -10.16 -4.21
C TYR A 223 14.07 -11.13 -5.39
N ALA A 224 14.85 -12.21 -5.26
CA ALA A 224 15.18 -13.11 -6.37
C ALA A 224 13.96 -13.78 -7.03
N THR A 225 12.91 -14.07 -6.26
CA THR A 225 11.64 -14.63 -6.77
C THR A 225 10.66 -13.55 -7.21
N GLY A 226 10.95 -12.29 -6.89
CA GLY A 226 10.07 -11.17 -7.15
C GLY A 226 9.95 -10.85 -8.64
N VAL A 227 8.72 -10.61 -9.08
CA VAL A 227 8.34 -10.21 -10.42
C VAL A 227 7.60 -8.87 -10.34
N ILE A 228 8.03 -7.90 -11.15
CA ILE A 228 7.36 -6.61 -11.30
C ILE A 228 7.09 -6.38 -12.78
N GLU A 229 5.83 -6.26 -13.17
CA GLU A 229 5.41 -6.14 -14.57
C GLU A 229 4.50 -4.91 -14.76
N GLY A 230 5.02 -3.93 -15.50
CA GLY A 230 4.26 -2.75 -15.92
C GLY A 230 3.76 -2.92 -17.35
N GLY A 231 2.48 -2.65 -17.55
CA GLY A 231 1.75 -2.85 -18.79
C GLY A 231 2.16 -1.92 -19.94
N PRO A 232 1.60 -2.17 -21.14
CA PRO A 232 1.94 -1.46 -22.36
C PRO A 232 1.48 0.01 -22.39
N ASP A 233 0.53 0.38 -21.54
CA ASP A 233 -0.03 1.74 -21.44
C ASP A 233 0.52 2.51 -20.22
N ALA A 234 1.67 2.11 -19.67
CA ALA A 234 2.28 2.81 -18.54
C ALA A 234 2.61 4.27 -18.91
N MET A 235 2.12 5.19 -18.08
CA MET A 235 2.25 6.64 -18.21
C MET A 235 2.79 7.23 -16.91
N ARG A 236 3.31 8.45 -16.97
CA ARG A 236 3.84 9.15 -15.80
C ARG A 236 2.77 9.26 -14.70
N VAL A 237 3.13 8.85 -13.49
CA VAL A 237 2.22 8.86 -12.33
C VAL A 237 2.27 10.17 -11.56
N ASP A 238 3.33 10.97 -11.73
CA ASP A 238 3.51 12.29 -11.14
C ASP A 238 2.78 13.41 -11.90
N GLU A 239 2.22 13.09 -13.07
CA GLU A 239 1.51 14.04 -13.94
C GLU A 239 0.02 13.66 -14.07
N LEU A 240 -0.88 14.56 -13.65
CA LEU A 240 -2.32 14.33 -13.79
C LEU A 240 -2.71 14.23 -15.28
N GLY A 241 -3.32 13.11 -15.65
CA GLY A 241 -3.74 12.87 -17.04
C GLY A 241 -2.56 12.81 -18.01
N SER A 242 -1.35 12.46 -17.53
CA SER A 242 -0.19 12.32 -18.39
C SER A 242 -0.49 11.41 -19.58
N THR A 243 0.08 11.78 -20.72
CA THR A 243 0.13 10.93 -21.93
C THR A 243 1.56 10.50 -22.23
N THR A 244 2.50 10.86 -21.36
CA THR A 244 3.92 10.55 -21.51
C THR A 244 4.15 9.09 -21.11
N PRO A 245 4.63 8.23 -22.03
CA PRO A 245 4.94 6.85 -21.69
C PRO A 245 6.04 6.78 -20.61
N ALA A 246 5.83 5.95 -19.60
CA ALA A 246 6.73 5.86 -18.43
C ALA A 246 7.04 4.41 -18.06
N ALA A 247 7.88 4.24 -17.04
CA ALA A 247 8.41 2.95 -16.65
C ALA A 247 7.41 2.06 -15.88
N ALA A 248 7.70 0.76 -15.81
CA ALA A 248 7.01 -0.19 -14.93
C ALA A 248 7.18 0.14 -13.45
N VAL A 249 8.36 0.63 -13.08
CA VAL A 249 8.66 1.22 -11.77
C VAL A 249 8.99 2.69 -11.96
N GLN A 250 8.28 3.57 -11.27
CA GLN A 250 8.54 5.01 -11.19
C GLN A 250 8.77 5.36 -9.72
N MET A 251 9.97 5.79 -9.36
CA MET A 251 10.35 6.06 -7.96
C MET A 251 10.00 7.48 -7.50
N GLY A 252 9.68 8.40 -8.41
CA GLY A 252 9.33 9.78 -8.05
C GLY A 252 10.59 10.65 -7.93
N GLY A 253 10.54 11.67 -7.11
CA GLY A 253 11.72 12.41 -6.67
C GLY A 253 12.18 11.96 -5.29
N GLY A 254 13.28 12.53 -4.83
CA GLY A 254 13.96 12.11 -3.61
C GLY A 254 15.23 11.32 -3.93
N ASN A 255 15.95 10.89 -2.89
CA ASN A 255 17.15 10.08 -3.09
C ASN A 255 16.78 8.60 -2.93
N ASP A 256 16.34 7.99 -4.02
CA ASP A 256 15.71 6.69 -3.99
C ASP A 256 16.71 5.54 -4.00
N ILE A 257 16.29 4.41 -3.43
CA ILE A 257 17.03 3.16 -3.46
C ILE A 257 16.17 2.06 -4.08
N LEU A 258 16.60 1.58 -5.25
CA LEU A 258 16.03 0.40 -5.88
C LEU A 258 17.07 -0.73 -5.87
N ILE A 259 16.74 -1.84 -5.22
CA ILE A 259 17.56 -3.06 -5.23
C ILE A 259 16.81 -4.17 -5.95
N ASN A 260 17.37 -4.66 -7.06
CA ASN A 260 16.80 -5.75 -7.83
C ASN A 260 17.70 -6.99 -7.82
N TYR A 261 17.08 -8.10 -7.40
CA TYR A 261 17.55 -9.48 -7.55
C TYR A 261 16.62 -10.31 -8.46
N GLY A 262 15.40 -9.83 -8.71
CA GLY A 262 14.35 -10.53 -9.46
C GLY A 262 14.13 -10.01 -10.87
N LEU A 263 12.90 -10.14 -11.37
CA LEU A 263 12.49 -9.69 -12.70
C LEU A 263 11.76 -8.34 -12.62
N ILE A 264 12.16 -7.38 -13.45
CA ILE A 264 11.40 -6.14 -13.71
C ILE A 264 11.21 -6.02 -15.21
N THR A 265 9.96 -5.93 -15.67
CA THR A 265 9.63 -5.80 -17.10
C THR A 265 8.71 -4.61 -17.34
N GLY A 266 9.11 -3.73 -18.24
CA GLY A 266 8.24 -2.73 -18.85
C GLY A 266 7.76 -3.19 -20.22
N HIS A 267 6.49 -3.54 -20.34
CA HIS A 267 5.93 -4.03 -21.60
C HIS A 267 5.84 -2.96 -22.70
N ASN A 268 5.97 -1.67 -22.34
CA ASN A 268 6.15 -0.57 -23.28
C ASN A 268 7.63 -0.26 -23.61
N GLY A 269 8.57 -1.08 -23.12
CA GLY A 269 10.01 -0.91 -23.31
C GLY A 269 10.71 -0.05 -22.25
N LYS A 270 9.99 0.48 -21.24
CA LYS A 270 10.55 1.28 -20.14
C LYS A 270 10.39 0.54 -18.82
N ALA A 271 11.48 0.12 -18.20
CA ALA A 271 11.42 -0.73 -17.02
C ALA A 271 11.51 0.07 -15.71
N ILE A 272 12.48 0.97 -15.61
CA ILE A 272 12.76 1.72 -14.39
C ILE A 272 12.95 3.19 -14.73
N ASP A 273 12.31 4.05 -13.95
CA ASP A 273 12.51 5.50 -13.90
C ASP A 273 12.74 5.88 -12.42
N LEU A 274 13.94 6.35 -12.10
CA LEU A 274 14.30 6.79 -10.75
C LEU A 274 13.86 8.25 -10.49
N GLY A 275 13.49 8.99 -11.53
CA GLY A 275 13.00 10.36 -11.42
C GLY A 275 14.03 11.36 -10.90
N ALA A 276 13.76 12.06 -9.81
CA ALA A 276 14.54 13.25 -9.43
C ALA A 276 15.27 13.13 -8.09
N GLY A 277 16.59 13.08 -8.11
CA GLY A 277 17.43 13.18 -6.93
C GLY A 277 18.74 12.44 -7.12
N ASP A 278 19.47 12.18 -6.04
CA ASP A 278 20.71 11.41 -6.12
C ASP A 278 20.41 9.93 -5.83
N ASP A 279 20.01 9.19 -6.86
CA ASP A 279 19.46 7.84 -6.70
C ASP A 279 20.51 6.73 -6.70
N LEU A 280 20.14 5.61 -6.09
CA LEU A 280 20.94 4.39 -6.04
C LEU A 280 20.16 3.18 -6.57
N LEU A 281 20.56 2.74 -7.76
CA LEU A 281 20.11 1.49 -8.35
C LEU A 281 21.13 0.37 -8.11
N ARG A 282 20.68 -0.75 -7.55
CA ARG A 282 21.49 -1.96 -7.33
C ARG A 282 20.95 -3.13 -8.13
N LEU A 283 21.75 -3.59 -9.08
CA LEU A 283 21.47 -4.77 -9.92
C LEU A 283 22.44 -5.89 -9.57
N PHE A 284 22.12 -6.62 -8.50
CA PHE A 284 22.93 -7.72 -7.96
C PHE A 284 22.43 -9.12 -8.34
N GLY A 285 21.36 -9.18 -9.13
CA GLY A 285 20.83 -10.40 -9.72
C GLY A 285 19.64 -10.09 -10.62
N GLY A 286 19.03 -11.14 -11.16
CA GLY A 286 17.79 -11.03 -11.90
C GLY A 286 17.93 -10.34 -13.26
N LYS A 287 16.82 -9.83 -13.79
CA LYS A 287 16.75 -9.26 -15.13
C LYS A 287 15.87 -8.02 -15.14
N VAL A 288 16.32 -6.99 -15.87
CA VAL A 288 15.53 -5.82 -16.20
C VAL A 288 15.26 -5.84 -17.70
N ASN A 289 14.00 -5.85 -18.10
CA ASN A 289 13.56 -5.84 -19.50
C ASN A 289 12.93 -4.48 -19.84
N GLY A 290 13.74 -3.61 -20.45
CA GLY A 290 13.36 -2.25 -20.81
C GLY A 290 14.45 -1.25 -20.41
N THR A 291 14.26 0.02 -20.76
CA THR A 291 15.18 1.08 -20.40
C THR A 291 15.15 1.36 -18.90
N ILE A 292 16.30 1.79 -18.39
CA ILE A 292 16.53 2.29 -17.06
C ILE A 292 16.92 3.76 -17.23
N ASP A 293 16.13 4.64 -16.65
CA ASP A 293 16.40 6.07 -16.61
C ASP A 293 16.66 6.49 -15.16
N GLY A 294 17.81 7.11 -14.90
CA GLY A 294 18.09 7.73 -13.61
C GLY A 294 17.40 9.08 -13.43
N GLY A 295 16.84 9.68 -14.48
CA GLY A 295 16.22 10.98 -14.44
C GLY A 295 17.20 12.12 -14.10
N THR A 296 16.85 13.03 -13.19
CA THR A 296 17.67 14.19 -12.85
C THR A 296 18.44 13.99 -11.56
N GLY A 297 19.64 14.55 -11.45
CA GLY A 297 20.51 14.42 -10.27
C GLY A 297 21.75 13.58 -10.55
N ASN A 298 22.42 13.11 -9.50
CA ASN A 298 23.67 12.35 -9.60
C ASN A 298 23.46 10.88 -9.21
N ASN A 299 23.02 10.11 -10.20
CA ASN A 299 22.57 8.75 -10.04
C ASN A 299 23.70 7.73 -10.11
N THR A 300 23.58 6.70 -9.28
CA THR A 300 24.56 5.62 -9.15
C THR A 300 23.93 4.27 -9.47
N LEU A 301 24.55 3.54 -10.40
CA LEU A 301 24.29 2.12 -10.63
C LEU A 301 25.39 1.29 -9.96
N GLU A 302 25.01 0.43 -9.02
CA GLU A 302 25.84 -0.64 -8.46
C GLU A 302 25.46 -1.99 -9.07
N THR A 303 26.44 -2.77 -9.52
CA THR A 303 26.17 -4.11 -10.07
C THR A 303 27.29 -5.10 -9.74
N ALA A 304 26.95 -6.39 -9.74
CA ALA A 304 27.91 -7.50 -9.64
C ALA A 304 28.66 -7.78 -10.97
N GLY A 305 28.42 -6.99 -12.02
CA GLY A 305 29.07 -7.12 -13.32
C GLY A 305 28.49 -8.22 -14.23
N THR A 306 27.35 -8.81 -13.86
CA THR A 306 26.64 -9.85 -14.63
C THR A 306 25.57 -9.28 -15.57
N GLN A 307 25.24 -8.00 -15.43
CA GLN A 307 24.20 -7.34 -16.23
C GLN A 307 24.73 -6.99 -17.63
N PHE A 308 23.87 -7.13 -18.64
CA PHE A 308 24.14 -6.68 -20.01
C PHE A 308 23.18 -5.55 -20.36
N PHE A 309 23.72 -4.43 -20.83
CA PHE A 309 22.96 -3.29 -21.29
C PHE A 309 23.30 -3.02 -22.76
N ALA A 310 22.29 -3.00 -23.61
CA ALA A 310 22.44 -2.48 -24.95
C ALA A 310 22.58 -0.95 -24.92
N ARG A 311 23.05 -0.38 -26.02
CA ARG A 311 23.13 1.07 -26.16
C ARG A 311 21.73 1.67 -26.05
N GLY A 312 21.54 2.59 -25.10
CA GLY A 312 20.26 3.26 -24.85
C GLY A 312 19.43 2.63 -23.73
N ASP A 313 19.80 1.46 -23.23
CA ASP A 313 19.14 0.82 -22.09
C ASP A 313 19.42 1.54 -20.77
N LEU A 314 20.57 2.21 -20.65
CA LEU A 314 20.92 3.05 -19.50
C LEU A 314 20.92 4.52 -19.91
N GLN A 315 20.16 5.34 -19.19
CA GLN A 315 20.01 6.78 -19.39
C GLN A 315 20.21 7.50 -18.06
N ASN A 316 20.83 8.67 -18.10
CA ASN A 316 21.01 9.56 -16.95
C ASN A 316 21.61 8.90 -15.68
N ILE A 317 22.58 8.00 -15.89
CA ILE A 317 23.42 7.43 -14.83
C ILE A 317 24.81 8.06 -14.90
N GLN A 318 25.24 8.72 -13.82
CA GLN A 318 26.51 9.43 -13.75
C GLN A 318 27.63 8.54 -13.20
N ASN A 319 27.30 7.62 -12.30
CA ASN A 319 28.26 6.74 -11.63
C ASN A 319 27.89 5.27 -11.85
N ILE A 320 28.85 4.45 -12.29
CA ILE A 320 28.68 3.00 -12.40
C ILE A 320 29.77 2.32 -11.58
N ASN A 321 29.34 1.60 -10.55
CA ASN A 321 30.19 0.87 -9.62
C ASN A 321 30.00 -0.62 -9.85
N ILE A 322 31.08 -1.31 -10.18
CA ILE A 322 31.09 -2.77 -10.31
C ILE A 322 31.75 -3.35 -9.06
N THR A 323 30.99 -4.10 -8.26
CA THR A 323 31.48 -4.68 -7.01
C THR A 323 31.62 -6.20 -7.15
N SER A 324 32.64 -6.78 -6.50
CA SER A 324 32.88 -8.23 -6.49
C SER A 324 32.16 -8.98 -5.38
N VAL A 325 31.36 -8.27 -4.56
CA VAL A 325 30.64 -8.82 -3.41
C VAL A 325 29.17 -8.54 -3.62
N THR A 326 28.35 -9.59 -3.76
CA THR A 326 26.89 -9.48 -3.60
C THR A 326 26.63 -9.10 -2.14
N PRO A 327 26.15 -7.89 -1.82
CA PRO A 327 25.87 -7.54 -0.44
C PRO A 327 24.78 -8.47 0.09
N ARG A 328 25.04 -9.07 1.25
CA ARG A 328 24.08 -9.94 1.93
C ARG A 328 23.01 -9.05 2.54
N LEU A 329 21.76 -9.16 2.08
CA LEU A 329 20.62 -8.54 2.74
C LEU A 329 20.61 -9.00 4.20
N VAL A 330 20.66 -8.03 5.12
CA VAL A 330 20.34 -8.30 6.53
C VAL A 330 18.82 -8.37 6.58
N GLU A 331 18.27 -9.58 6.68
CA GLU A 331 16.85 -9.79 6.94
C GLU A 331 16.48 -9.05 8.23
N ILE A 332 15.74 -7.95 8.10
CA ILE A 332 15.07 -7.33 9.24
C ILE A 332 13.76 -8.11 9.40
N TRP A 333 13.80 -9.15 10.22
CA TRP A 333 12.58 -9.76 10.73
C TRP A 333 11.92 -8.74 11.67
N MET A 334 10.80 -8.16 11.25
CA MET A 334 9.87 -7.44 12.14
C MET A 334 8.72 -8.37 12.52
#